data_AF-A0A432MII6-F1
#
_entry.id   AF-A0A432MII6-F1
#
_cell.length_a   1.000
_cell.length_b   1.000
_cell.length_c   1.000
_cell.angle_alpha   90.00
_cell.angle_beta   90.00
_cell.angle_gamma   90.00
#
_symmetry.space_group_name_H-M   'P 1'
#
loop_
_entity.id
_entity.type
_entity.pdbx_description
1 polymer ?
#
loop_
_entity_poly.entity_id
_entity_poly.type
_entity_poly.pdbx_seq_one_letter_code
_entity_poly.pdbx_strand_id
1 'polypeptide(L)'
;MTTRTSLFSKIGLTSGLALAVALAVWSSVAAQAADDEQDAHQGHPVAHLNHITTQAEAEALKPGDAIAMACSKCRHVMVQHVTEDNSHVKLMTIGQKHTCVCGGTVTVVGTGKGEGKNEEVNHVCSNCGDDAMFVCATKPGSGAVKDTEHQEE
;
A
#
# COMPACT_ATOMS: atom_id res chain seq x y z
N MET A 1 -5.05 69.62 14.45
CA MET A 1 -3.76 70.35 14.34
C MET A 1 -3.15 70.44 15.73
N THR A 2 -1.91 69.95 15.89
CA THR A 2 -0.83 70.54 16.71
C THR A 2 0.43 69.73 16.39
N THR A 3 1.26 70.25 15.50
CA THR A 3 2.61 69.72 15.28
C THR A 3 3.50 70.23 16.39
N ARG A 4 4.35 69.38 17.00
CA ARG A 4 5.48 69.90 17.77
C ARG A 4 6.71 69.02 17.60
N THR A 5 7.72 69.66 17.01
CA THR A 5 8.99 69.10 16.59
C THR A 5 9.94 68.88 17.76
N SER A 6 10.73 67.81 17.65
CA SER A 6 12.20 67.75 17.83
C SER A 6 12.83 68.10 19.20
N LEU A 7 13.77 67.26 19.63
CA LEU A 7 15.21 67.61 19.59
C LEU A 7 16.09 66.41 19.99
N PHE A 8 17.14 66.15 19.23
CA PHE A 8 18.18 65.17 19.56
C PHE A 8 19.07 65.70 20.70
N SER A 9 19.43 64.86 21.67
CA SER A 9 20.75 64.96 22.33
C SER A 9 21.15 63.80 23.23
N LYS A 10 22.37 63.32 22.97
CA LYS A 10 23.39 62.87 23.94
C LYS A 10 23.28 61.46 24.52
N ILE A 11 24.22 60.65 24.01
CA ILE A 11 24.76 59.41 24.57
C ILE A 11 25.47 59.69 25.90
N GLY A 12 25.34 58.78 26.87
CA GLY A 12 26.16 58.68 28.09
C GLY A 12 25.92 57.30 28.73
N LEU A 13 26.89 56.39 28.66
CA LEU A 13 27.91 56.11 29.69
C LEU A 13 27.42 55.31 30.90
N THR A 14 27.49 53.99 30.75
CA THR A 14 28.05 53.01 31.72
C THR A 14 27.65 53.07 33.20
N SER A 15 26.77 52.15 33.61
CA SER A 15 26.83 51.36 34.87
C SER A 15 25.81 50.21 34.74
N GLY A 16 25.97 49.00 35.28
CA GLY A 16 26.99 48.48 36.19
C GLY A 16 26.38 47.37 37.06
N LEU A 17 26.46 46.11 36.57
CA LEU A 17 26.32 44.83 37.30
C LEU A 17 25.10 44.59 38.22
N ALA A 18 24.29 43.57 37.89
CA ALA A 18 23.56 42.76 38.86
C ALA A 18 23.62 41.27 38.48
N LEU A 19 23.82 40.40 39.48
CA LEU A 19 24.05 38.95 39.34
C LEU A 19 22.76 38.20 38.92
N ALA A 20 22.78 37.34 37.89
CA ALA A 20 23.34 35.98 37.79
C ALA A 20 22.47 34.88 38.41
N VAL A 21 22.06 33.90 37.58
CA VAL A 21 21.96 32.48 37.94
C VAL A 21 22.38 31.68 36.70
N ALA A 22 23.39 30.83 36.84
CA ALA A 22 23.71 29.85 35.81
C ALA A 22 22.91 28.57 36.04
N LEU A 23 22.20 28.10 35.00
CA LEU A 23 21.81 26.71 34.86
C LEU A 23 22.32 26.24 33.50
N ALA A 24 23.38 25.43 33.55
CA ALA A 24 23.86 24.67 32.40
C ALA A 24 22.99 23.41 32.20
N VAL A 25 23.30 22.63 31.15
CA VAL A 25 22.75 21.27 30.86
C VAL A 25 21.31 21.31 30.30
N TRP A 26 20.93 20.79 29.12
CA TRP A 26 21.52 20.03 28.00
C TRP A 26 21.14 20.75 26.66
N SER A 27 21.65 20.49 25.45
CA SER A 27 22.81 19.74 24.89
C SER A 27 23.04 20.19 23.43
N SER A 28 24.15 19.81 22.80
CA SER A 28 24.46 20.16 21.40
C SER A 28 23.60 19.40 20.38
N VAL A 29 22.60 20.06 19.77
CA VAL A 29 22.22 19.76 18.38
C VAL A 29 23.02 20.70 17.49
N ALA A 30 24.15 20.20 16.98
CA ALA A 30 24.89 20.88 15.94
C ALA A 30 24.03 20.90 14.68
N ALA A 31 23.80 22.08 14.11
CA ALA A 31 23.16 22.21 12.81
C ALA A 31 24.02 21.53 11.73
N GLN A 32 23.70 20.27 11.42
CA GLN A 32 23.93 19.73 10.09
C GLN A 32 22.70 20.13 9.27
N ALA A 33 22.69 21.37 8.76
CA ALA A 33 21.92 21.66 7.56
C ALA A 33 22.78 21.16 6.39
N ALA A 34 22.85 19.84 6.25
CA ALA A 34 23.11 19.24 4.96
C ALA A 34 21.75 19.12 4.27
N ASP A 35 21.69 19.45 2.98
CA ASP A 35 20.58 19.10 2.11
C ASP A 35 20.51 17.57 1.98
N ASP A 36 19.89 16.92 2.96
CA ASP A 36 19.08 15.74 2.69
C ASP A 36 17.82 16.24 1.98
N GLU A 37 17.91 16.39 0.65
CA GLU A 37 16.73 16.22 -0.19
C GLU A 37 16.16 14.84 0.16
N GLN A 38 15.13 14.82 1.02
CA GLN A 38 14.38 13.61 1.31
C GLN A 38 13.65 13.21 0.04
N ASP A 39 14.34 12.43 -0.79
CA ASP A 39 13.75 11.72 -1.90
C ASP A 39 12.62 10.84 -1.35
N ALA A 40 11.39 11.32 -1.56
CA ALA A 40 10.18 10.69 -1.07
C ALA A 40 9.77 9.49 -1.93
N HIS A 41 10.65 9.00 -2.80
CA HIS A 41 10.48 7.87 -3.70
C HIS A 41 11.33 6.66 -3.29
N GLN A 42 11.55 6.45 -1.98
CA GLN A 42 11.72 5.09 -1.46
C GLN A 42 10.42 4.30 -1.63
N GLY A 43 10.14 3.93 -2.88
CA GLY A 43 9.02 3.08 -3.26
C GLY A 43 9.12 1.76 -2.51
N HIS A 44 8.11 1.48 -1.68
CA HIS A 44 7.93 0.12 -1.16
C HIS A 44 7.88 -0.84 -2.36
N PRO A 45 8.60 -1.98 -2.32
CA PRO A 45 8.63 -2.90 -3.44
C PRO A 45 7.23 -3.46 -3.69
N VAL A 46 6.55 -2.91 -4.71
CA VAL A 46 5.19 -3.30 -5.06
C VAL A 46 5.19 -4.71 -5.62
N ALA A 47 4.58 -5.63 -4.89
CA ALA A 47 4.46 -7.02 -5.31
C ALA A 47 3.62 -7.10 -6.60
N HIS A 48 4.22 -7.59 -7.69
CA HIS A 48 3.51 -7.73 -8.96
C HIS A 48 2.42 -8.80 -8.87
N LEU A 49 1.16 -8.36 -8.86
CA LEU A 49 -0.02 -9.21 -8.92
C LEU A 49 -0.33 -9.60 -10.37
N ASN A 50 -0.53 -10.88 -10.63
CA ASN A 50 -0.89 -11.43 -11.94
C ASN A 50 -2.31 -11.95 -11.83
N HIS A 51 -3.18 -11.60 -12.78
CA HIS A 51 -4.51 -12.22 -12.86
C HIS A 51 -4.36 -13.73 -13.07
N ILE A 52 -5.15 -14.52 -12.37
CA ILE A 52 -5.23 -15.98 -12.51
C ILE A 52 -6.69 -16.37 -12.67
N THR A 53 -6.98 -17.29 -13.59
CA THR A 53 -8.34 -17.64 -13.99
C THR A 53 -8.66 -19.11 -13.84
N THR A 54 -7.67 -19.97 -13.56
CA THR A 54 -7.85 -21.43 -13.50
C THR A 54 -7.50 -22.01 -12.14
N GLN A 55 -8.03 -23.21 -11.84
CA GLN A 55 -7.62 -23.95 -10.65
C GLN A 55 -6.15 -24.39 -10.74
N ALA A 56 -5.67 -24.76 -11.93
CA ALA A 56 -4.30 -25.17 -12.17
C ALA A 56 -3.26 -24.08 -11.83
N GLU A 57 -3.58 -22.81 -12.10
CA GLU A 57 -2.72 -21.68 -11.71
C GLU A 57 -2.65 -21.50 -10.19
N ALA A 58 -3.76 -21.68 -9.47
CA ALA A 58 -3.76 -21.66 -8.01
C ALA A 58 -2.98 -22.86 -7.42
N GLU A 59 -3.12 -24.05 -7.99
CA GLU A 59 -2.33 -25.25 -7.61
C GLU A 59 -0.82 -25.09 -7.86
N ALA A 60 -0.42 -24.17 -8.75
CA ALA A 60 0.99 -23.90 -9.06
C ALA A 60 1.67 -22.92 -8.09
N LEU A 61 0.90 -22.24 -7.23
CA LEU A 61 1.43 -21.34 -6.21
C LEU A 61 2.13 -22.11 -5.09
N LYS A 62 3.13 -21.49 -4.46
CA LYS A 62 4.01 -22.11 -3.46
C LYS A 62 3.86 -21.44 -2.11
N PRO A 63 4.14 -22.13 -0.99
CA PRO A 63 4.18 -21.49 0.32
C PRO A 63 5.08 -20.24 0.32
N GLY A 64 4.51 -19.11 0.76
CA GLY A 64 5.13 -17.78 0.66
C GLY A 64 4.60 -16.89 -0.46
N ASP A 65 3.93 -17.44 -1.48
CA ASP A 65 3.10 -16.66 -2.40
C ASP A 65 1.81 -16.16 -1.71
N ALA A 66 1.15 -15.17 -2.30
CA ALA A 66 -0.16 -14.69 -1.88
C ALA A 66 -1.15 -14.70 -3.04
N ILE A 67 -2.38 -15.12 -2.77
CA ILE A 67 -3.56 -14.96 -3.64
C ILE A 67 -4.44 -13.85 -3.07
N ALA A 68 -4.97 -12.99 -3.94
CA ALA A 68 -5.79 -11.86 -3.58
C ALA A 68 -7.07 -11.85 -4.43
N MET A 69 -8.22 -11.70 -3.78
CA MET A 69 -9.52 -11.53 -4.43
C MET A 69 -10.03 -10.11 -4.17
N ALA A 70 -10.36 -9.39 -5.23
CA ALA A 70 -10.86 -8.03 -5.17
C ALA A 70 -12.31 -7.95 -5.66
N CYS A 71 -13.19 -7.33 -4.86
CA CYS A 71 -14.54 -6.93 -5.27
C CYS A 71 -14.57 -5.44 -5.62
N SER A 72 -14.73 -5.10 -6.89
CA SER A 72 -14.75 -3.72 -7.40
C SER A 72 -15.94 -2.92 -6.83
N LYS A 73 -17.14 -3.52 -6.80
CA LYS A 73 -18.37 -2.87 -6.28
C LYS A 73 -18.29 -2.63 -4.76
N CYS A 74 -17.72 -3.57 -4.00
CA CYS A 74 -17.57 -3.44 -2.55
C CYS A 74 -16.32 -2.64 -2.12
N ARG A 75 -15.36 -2.42 -3.03
CA ARG A 75 -14.04 -1.85 -2.73
C ARG A 75 -13.33 -2.59 -1.60
N HIS A 76 -13.34 -3.92 -1.68
CA HIS A 76 -12.75 -4.81 -0.68
C HIS A 76 -11.82 -5.82 -1.33
N VAL A 77 -10.67 -6.05 -0.71
CA VAL A 77 -9.68 -7.05 -1.13
C VAL A 77 -9.44 -8.00 0.02
N MET A 78 -9.62 -9.30 -0.22
CA MET A 78 -9.17 -10.36 0.68
C MET A 78 -7.86 -10.93 0.16
N VAL A 79 -6.87 -11.09 1.04
CA VAL A 79 -5.59 -11.72 0.71
C VAL A 79 -5.44 -12.99 1.56
N GLN A 80 -5.08 -14.10 0.92
CA GLN A 80 -4.69 -15.35 1.57
C GLN A 80 -3.23 -15.64 1.22
N HIS A 81 -2.42 -15.91 2.23
CA HIS A 81 -1.07 -16.43 2.02
C HIS A 81 -1.16 -17.92 1.73
N VAL A 82 -0.38 -18.39 0.77
CA VAL A 82 -0.32 -19.81 0.42
C VAL A 82 0.40 -20.57 1.52
N THR A 83 -0.21 -21.65 1.99
CA THR A 83 0.34 -22.56 3.00
C THR A 83 0.34 -23.99 2.46
N GLU A 84 1.01 -24.90 3.18
CA GLU A 84 1.08 -26.33 2.82
C GLU A 84 -0.29 -27.03 2.77
N ASP A 85 -1.33 -26.44 3.39
CA ASP A 85 -2.70 -26.99 3.41
C ASP A 85 -3.46 -26.84 2.09
N ASN A 86 -2.91 -26.08 1.14
CA ASN A 86 -3.51 -25.77 -0.17
C ASN A 86 -4.95 -25.19 -0.10
N SER A 87 -5.31 -24.55 1.02
CA SER A 87 -6.64 -23.96 1.23
C SER A 87 -6.98 -22.88 0.19
N HIS A 88 -5.98 -22.17 -0.32
CA HIS A 88 -6.10 -21.16 -1.37
C HIS A 88 -6.70 -21.68 -2.68
N VAL A 89 -6.47 -22.95 -3.03
CA VAL A 89 -7.00 -23.58 -4.26
C VAL A 89 -8.53 -23.56 -4.28
N LYS A 90 -9.18 -23.60 -3.11
CA LYS A 90 -10.64 -23.52 -2.96
C LYS A 90 -11.24 -22.18 -3.42
N LEU A 91 -10.43 -21.14 -3.60
CA LEU A 91 -10.89 -19.91 -4.26
C LEU A 91 -11.15 -20.16 -5.75
N MET A 92 -10.47 -21.09 -6.41
CA MET A 92 -10.59 -21.34 -7.86
C MET A 92 -11.32 -22.65 -8.21
N THR A 93 -11.71 -23.47 -7.24
CA THR A 93 -12.48 -24.70 -7.49
C THR A 93 -13.94 -24.41 -7.80
N ILE A 94 -14.43 -24.84 -8.97
CA ILE A 94 -15.83 -24.66 -9.40
C ILE A 94 -16.82 -25.22 -8.35
N GLY A 95 -17.91 -24.49 -8.13
CA GLY A 95 -18.96 -24.83 -7.17
C GLY A 95 -18.66 -24.39 -5.72
N GLN A 96 -17.42 -24.00 -5.41
CA GLN A 96 -17.09 -23.42 -4.10
C GLN A 96 -17.83 -22.10 -3.87
N LYS A 97 -18.12 -21.84 -2.60
CA LYS A 97 -18.85 -20.65 -2.15
C LYS A 97 -18.16 -19.99 -0.97
N HIS A 98 -18.22 -18.66 -0.94
CA HIS A 98 -17.75 -17.85 0.18
C HIS A 98 -18.59 -16.57 0.32
N THR A 99 -18.54 -15.95 1.49
CA THR A 99 -19.33 -14.76 1.80
C THR A 99 -18.62 -13.50 1.33
N CYS A 100 -19.31 -12.64 0.59
CA CYS A 100 -18.85 -11.30 0.27
C CYS A 100 -19.15 -10.33 1.42
N VAL A 101 -18.34 -9.28 1.58
CA VAL A 101 -18.53 -8.24 2.61
C VAL A 101 -19.89 -7.51 2.50
N CYS A 102 -20.53 -7.50 1.32
CA CYS A 102 -21.90 -6.99 1.14
C CYS A 102 -23.02 -7.96 1.58
N GLY A 103 -22.67 -9.08 2.24
CA GLY A 103 -23.60 -10.14 2.63
C GLY A 103 -24.02 -11.08 1.49
N GLY A 104 -23.57 -10.82 0.25
CA GLY A 104 -23.86 -11.68 -0.89
C GLY A 104 -23.07 -13.00 -0.84
N THR A 105 -23.59 -14.04 -1.50
CA THR A 105 -22.83 -15.27 -1.74
C THR A 105 -22.02 -15.11 -3.02
N VAL A 106 -20.71 -15.37 -2.95
CA VAL A 106 -19.85 -15.52 -4.11
C VAL A 106 -19.80 -17.01 -4.46
N THR A 107 -20.05 -17.35 -5.72
CA THR A 107 -19.94 -18.72 -6.24
C THR A 107 -18.88 -18.75 -7.33
N VAL A 108 -17.97 -19.74 -7.25
CA VAL A 108 -17.03 -20.02 -8.33
C VAL A 108 -17.77 -20.79 -9.43
N VAL A 109 -17.83 -20.25 -10.63
CA VAL A 109 -18.50 -20.87 -11.79
C VAL A 109 -17.50 -21.11 -12.91
N GLY A 110 -17.61 -22.26 -13.58
CA GLY A 110 -16.88 -22.51 -14.82
C GLY A 110 -17.41 -21.64 -15.95
N THR A 111 -16.52 -21.17 -16.82
CA THR A 111 -16.86 -20.38 -18.02
C THR A 111 -17.12 -21.26 -19.26
N GLY A 112 -16.81 -22.56 -19.19
CA GLY A 112 -16.78 -23.46 -20.34
C GLY A 112 -15.56 -23.29 -21.25
N LYS A 113 -14.57 -22.45 -20.89
CA LYS A 113 -13.31 -22.29 -21.63
C LYS A 113 -12.19 -23.08 -20.94
N GLY A 114 -11.71 -24.13 -21.60
CA GLY A 114 -10.76 -25.09 -21.03
C GLY A 114 -11.46 -26.33 -20.46
N GLU A 115 -10.68 -27.26 -19.89
CA GLU A 115 -11.20 -28.52 -19.35
C GLU A 115 -10.60 -28.86 -17.98
N GLY A 116 -11.46 -29.37 -17.09
CA GLY A 116 -11.08 -29.80 -15.75
C GLY A 116 -10.46 -28.64 -14.96
N LYS A 117 -9.29 -28.86 -14.37
CA LYS A 117 -8.59 -27.81 -13.60
C LYS A 117 -8.02 -26.66 -14.44
N ASN A 118 -8.00 -26.80 -15.76
CA ASN A 118 -7.61 -25.74 -16.69
C ASN A 118 -8.84 -25.01 -17.26
N GLU A 119 -10.06 -25.32 -16.79
CA GLU A 119 -11.22 -24.51 -17.09
C GLU A 119 -11.09 -23.14 -16.39
N GLU A 120 -11.34 -22.07 -17.13
CA GLU A 120 -11.38 -20.72 -16.61
C GLU A 120 -12.64 -20.52 -15.76
N VAL A 121 -12.49 -19.89 -14.59
CA VAL A 121 -13.56 -19.67 -13.61
C VAL A 121 -13.82 -18.19 -13.40
N ASN A 122 -15.09 -17.86 -13.15
CA ASN A 122 -15.54 -16.55 -12.70
C ASN A 122 -16.08 -16.61 -11.26
N HIS A 123 -16.01 -15.48 -10.55
CA HIS A 123 -16.53 -15.30 -9.20
C HIS A 123 -17.81 -14.50 -9.21
N VAL A 124 -18.96 -15.17 -9.22
CA VAL A 124 -20.26 -14.48 -9.31
C VAL A 124 -20.77 -14.16 -7.92
N CYS A 125 -20.86 -12.87 -7.58
CA CYS A 125 -21.44 -12.42 -6.33
C CYS A 125 -22.93 -12.12 -6.51
N SER A 126 -23.81 -12.75 -5.73
CA SER A 126 -25.27 -12.59 -5.79
C SER A 126 -25.77 -11.14 -5.68
N ASN A 127 -24.97 -10.25 -5.07
CA ASN A 127 -25.34 -8.87 -4.80
C ASN A 127 -24.54 -7.85 -5.63
N CYS A 128 -23.49 -8.29 -6.35
CA CYS A 128 -22.58 -7.39 -7.06
C CYS A 128 -22.46 -7.67 -8.56
N GLY A 129 -22.79 -8.88 -9.01
CA GLY A 129 -22.63 -9.34 -10.39
C GLY A 129 -21.43 -10.28 -10.58
N ASP A 130 -21.28 -10.72 -11.82
CA ASP A 130 -20.17 -11.49 -12.36
C ASP A 130 -18.99 -10.62 -12.83
N ASP A 131 -19.23 -9.34 -13.15
CA ASP A 131 -18.22 -8.33 -13.50
C ASP A 131 -17.48 -7.74 -12.28
N ALA A 132 -17.88 -8.14 -11.07
CA ALA A 132 -17.50 -7.47 -9.83
C ALA A 132 -16.22 -8.01 -9.19
N MET A 133 -15.79 -9.22 -9.53
CA MET A 133 -14.80 -9.98 -8.77
C MET A 133 -13.62 -10.42 -9.65
N PHE A 134 -12.40 -10.25 -9.13
CA PHE A 134 -11.17 -10.60 -9.81
C PHE A 134 -10.22 -11.28 -8.84
N VAL A 135 -9.44 -12.27 -9.31
CA VAL A 135 -8.45 -12.97 -8.50
C VAL A 135 -7.07 -12.85 -9.12
N CYS A 136 -6.10 -12.45 -8.31
CA CYS A 136 -4.71 -12.29 -8.71
C CYS A 136 -3.78 -13.00 -7.72
N ALA A 137 -2.57 -13.35 -8.15
CA ALA A 137 -1.53 -13.91 -7.30
C ALA A 137 -0.16 -13.26 -7.54
N THR A 138 0.69 -13.27 -6.51
CA THR A 138 2.11 -12.92 -6.65
C THR A 138 2.82 -13.96 -7.51
N LYS A 139 3.75 -13.51 -8.36
CA LYS A 139 4.60 -14.42 -9.15
C LYS A 139 5.59 -15.14 -8.22
N PRO A 140 5.75 -16.48 -8.30
CA PRO A 140 6.80 -17.20 -7.58
C PRO A 140 8.18 -16.62 -7.92
N GLY A 141 8.89 -16.12 -6.92
CA GLY A 141 10.24 -15.56 -7.09
C GLY A 141 10.32 -14.18 -7.74
N SER A 142 9.21 -13.43 -7.85
CA SER A 142 9.27 -11.99 -8.18
C SER A 142 9.86 -11.22 -7.01
N GLY A 143 11.19 -11.06 -7.01
CA GLY A 143 11.84 -10.07 -6.17
C GLY A 143 11.32 -8.66 -6.45
N ALA A 144 11.63 -7.73 -5.56
CA ALA A 144 11.37 -6.31 -5.75
C ALA A 144 11.80 -5.86 -7.15
N VAL A 145 10.86 -5.30 -7.92
CA VAL A 145 11.21 -4.62 -9.17
C VAL A 145 12.14 -3.45 -8.82
N LYS A 146 13.28 -3.38 -9.51
CA LYS A 146 14.00 -2.11 -9.65
C LYS A 146 13.28 -1.35 -10.74
N ASP A 147 12.98 -0.08 -10.50
CA ASP A 147 12.27 0.75 -11.45
C ASP A 147 12.98 0.76 -12.80
N THR A 148 12.21 0.60 -13.86
CA THR A 148 12.64 0.88 -15.23
C THR A 148 11.45 1.47 -15.94
N GLU A 149 11.35 2.80 -15.86
CA GLU A 149 10.54 3.56 -16.79
C GLU A 149 10.96 3.22 -18.23
N HIS A 150 10.02 2.73 -19.03
CA HIS A 150 9.83 3.32 -20.35
C HIS A 150 8.36 3.33 -20.78
N GLN A 151 8.03 4.41 -21.48
CA GLN A 151 6.71 4.82 -21.95
C GLN A 151 6.33 4.17 -23.28
N GLU A 152 5.02 4.21 -23.56
CA GLU A 152 4.37 4.21 -24.90
C GLU A 152 4.57 2.91 -25.75
N GLU A 153 3.55 2.35 -26.41
CA GLU A 153 2.58 2.94 -27.36
C GLU A 153 1.10 2.62 -27.08
#